data_AF-A0A9D1HH54-F1
#
_entry.id   AF-A0A9D1HH54-F1
#
_cell.length_a   1.000
_cell.length_b   1.000
_cell.length_c   1.000
_cell.angle_alpha   90.00
_cell.angle_beta   90.00
_cell.angle_gamma   90.00
#
_symmetry.space_group_name_H-M   'P 1'
#
loop_
_entity.id
_entity.type
_entity.pdbx_description
1 polymer ?
#
loop_
_entity_poly.entity_id
_entity_poly.type
_entity_poly.pdbx_seq_one_letter_code
_entity_poly.pdbx_strand_id
1 'polypeptide(L)'
;MISRSTAIPCTGCGYCLKSCPKQICIPDYFKLYNEYFRSPDEDWKVAPVYQELTRDHSRAGDCITCRSCEQRCPQKLPVSDYLRRVSKHFDH
;
A
#
# COMPACT_ATOMS: atom_id res chain seq x y z
N MET A 1 3.80 -22.47 6.45
CA MET A 1 3.58 -21.75 7.73
C MET A 1 3.52 -20.27 7.41
N ILE A 2 2.35 -19.66 7.59
CA ILE A 2 2.09 -18.24 7.24
C ILE A 2 2.77 -17.33 8.27
N SER A 3 3.85 -16.69 7.85
CA SER A 3 4.69 -15.78 8.65
C SER A 3 3.87 -14.64 9.23
N ARG A 4 3.73 -14.68 10.55
CA ARG A 4 2.87 -13.85 11.40
C ARG A 4 3.44 -12.45 11.69
N SER A 5 4.09 -11.82 10.72
CA SER A 5 4.83 -10.55 10.90
C SER A 5 4.73 -9.67 9.65
N THR A 6 3.52 -9.24 9.30
CA THR A 6 3.27 -8.21 8.29
C THR A 6 2.33 -7.16 8.87
N ALA A 7 2.69 -5.88 8.78
CA ALA A 7 1.90 -4.76 9.29
C ALA A 7 0.51 -4.69 8.63
N ILE A 8 0.45 -5.08 7.36
CA ILE A 8 -0.76 -5.14 6.56
C ILE A 8 -0.90 -6.58 6.05
N PRO A 9 -1.95 -7.31 6.43
CA PRO A 9 -2.16 -8.69 5.99
C PRO A 9 -2.66 -8.78 4.54
N CYS A 10 -2.15 -7.93 3.64
CA CYS A 10 -2.48 -7.95 2.22
C CYS A 10 -1.66 -9.03 1.50
N THR A 11 -2.34 -9.83 0.69
CA THR A 11 -1.72 -10.89 -0.13
C THR A 11 -1.18 -10.37 -1.47
N GLY A 12 -1.29 -9.08 -1.78
CA GLY A 12 -0.81 -8.51 -3.04
C GLY A 12 -1.61 -8.95 -4.26
N CYS A 13 -2.87 -9.37 -4.09
CA CYS A 13 -3.71 -9.94 -5.15
C CYS A 13 -4.06 -9.00 -6.32
N GLY A 14 -3.84 -7.69 -6.20
CA GLY A 14 -4.03 -6.73 -7.30
C GLY A 14 -5.48 -6.41 -7.69
N TYR A 15 -6.50 -7.02 -7.05
CA TYR A 15 -7.91 -6.76 -7.37
C TYR A 15 -8.34 -5.30 -7.12
N CYS A 16 -7.69 -4.65 -6.16
CA CYS A 16 -7.95 -3.26 -5.80
C CYS A 16 -7.48 -2.26 -6.87
N LEU A 17 -6.49 -2.62 -7.70
CA LEU A 17 -5.94 -1.76 -8.77
C LEU A 17 -7.02 -1.36 -9.77
N LYS A 18 -7.80 -2.36 -10.23
CA LYS A 18 -8.87 -2.15 -11.23
C LYS A 18 -10.03 -1.29 -10.71
N SER A 19 -10.16 -1.17 -9.39
CA SER A 19 -11.26 -0.43 -8.76
C SER A 19 -10.82 0.96 -8.31
N CYS A 20 -9.54 1.30 -8.46
CA CYS A 20 -9.01 2.59 -8.03
C CYS A 20 -9.05 3.59 -9.19
N PRO A 21 -9.87 4.66 -9.11
CA PRO A 21 -9.97 5.66 -10.18
C PRO A 21 -8.67 6.46 -10.37
N LYS A 22 -7.86 6.53 -9.30
CA LYS A 22 -6.56 7.19 -9.27
C LYS A 22 -5.42 6.29 -9.75
N GLN A 23 -5.68 5.03 -10.09
CA GLN A 23 -4.65 4.06 -10.49
C GLN A 23 -3.48 3.98 -9.48
N ILE A 24 -3.83 3.97 -8.19
CA ILE A 24 -2.86 3.85 -7.10
C ILE A 24 -2.42 2.39 -7.01
N CYS A 25 -1.11 2.13 -6.98
CA CYS A 25 -0.56 0.79 -6.80
C CYS A 25 -0.56 0.31 -5.34
N ILE A 26 -1.78 0.11 -4.81
CA ILE A 26 -2.07 -0.37 -3.46
C ILE A 26 -1.28 -1.62 -3.05
N PRO A 27 -1.21 -2.72 -3.83
CA PRO A 27 -0.48 -3.92 -3.42
C PRO A 27 1.01 -3.66 -3.24
N ASP A 28 1.65 -2.89 -4.12
CA ASP A 28 3.06 -2.52 -4.02
C ASP A 28 3.33 -1.60 -2.83
N TYR A 29 2.49 -0.59 -2.61
CA TYR A 29 2.58 0.27 -1.43
C TYR A 29 2.48 -0.52 -0.13
N PHE A 30 1.58 -1.50 -0.06
CA PHE A 30 1.46 -2.35 1.13
C PHE A 30 2.62 -3.33 1.28
N LYS A 31 3.17 -3.82 0.17
CA LYS A 31 4.36 -4.67 0.17
C LYS A 31 5.57 -3.89 0.69
N LEU A 32 5.80 -2.68 0.19
CA LEU A 32 6.85 -1.78 0.68
C LEU A 32 6.69 -1.46 2.16
N TYR A 33 5.47 -1.12 2.60
CA TYR A 33 5.22 -0.83 4.01
C TYR A 33 5.45 -2.05 4.91
N ASN A 34 5.10 -3.25 4.44
CA ASN A 34 5.40 -4.49 5.15
C ASN A 34 6.90 -4.81 5.20
N GLU A 35 7.63 -4.52 4.14
CA GLU A 35 9.08 -4.69 4.07
C GLU A 35 9.79 -3.73 5.03
N TYR A 36 9.38 -2.45 5.02
CA TYR A 36 9.78 -1.46 6.00
C TYR A 36 9.50 -1.92 7.44
N PHE A 37 8.31 -2.46 7.72
CA PHE A 37 7.98 -2.92 9.06
C PHE A 37 8.77 -4.15 9.50
N ARG A 38 9.21 -5.00 8.56
CA ARG A 38 10.12 -6.11 8.86
C ARG A 38 11.54 -5.63 9.13
N SER A 39 11.98 -4.63 8.39
CA SER A 39 13.33 -4.06 8.45
C SER A 39 13.26 -2.53 8.51
N PRO A 40 12.98 -1.94 9.68
CA PRO A 40 12.87 -0.49 9.82
C PRO A 40 14.20 0.23 9.56
N ASP A 41 15.33 -0.47 9.66
CA ASP A 41 16.68 0.03 9.35
C ASP A 41 16.93 0.16 7.83
N GLU A 42 16.12 -0.51 7.01
CA GLU A 42 16.24 -0.52 5.54
C GLU A 42 15.32 0.52 4.86
N ASP A 43 14.91 1.57 5.59
CA ASP A 43 14.12 2.69 5.08
C ASP A 43 14.66 3.26 3.76
N TRP A 44 15.99 3.42 3.71
CA TRP A 44 16.72 3.95 2.57
C TRP A 44 16.55 3.10 1.29
N LYS A 45 16.17 1.82 1.40
CA LYS A 45 15.88 0.94 0.26
C LYS A 45 14.45 1.09 -0.23
N VAL A 46 13.49 1.28 0.68
CA VAL A 46 12.06 1.36 0.32
C VAL A 46 11.64 2.76 -0.14
N ALA A 47 12.26 3.82 0.37
CA ALA A 47 12.00 5.20 -0.03
C ALA A 47 12.18 5.47 -1.54
N PRO A 48 13.29 5.09 -2.20
CA PRO A 48 13.46 5.31 -3.63
C PRO A 48 12.46 4.47 -4.47
N VAL A 49 12.13 3.26 -4.03
CA VAL A 49 11.15 2.40 -4.70
C VAL A 49 9.75 3.01 -4.60
N TYR A 50 9.38 3.55 -3.44
CA TYR A 50 8.14 4.31 -3.28
C TYR A 50 8.11 5.51 -4.22
N GLN A 51 9.19 6.30 -4.30
CA GLN A 51 9.26 7.43 -5.23
C GLN A 51 9.10 7.01 -6.69
N GLU A 52 9.74 5.92 -7.10
CA GLU A 52 9.62 5.41 -8.47
C GLU A 52 8.18 4.97 -8.78
N LEU A 53 7.54 4.25 -7.85
CA LEU A 53 6.12 3.90 -7.95
C LEU A 53 5.22 5.13 -8.02
N THR A 54 5.53 6.21 -7.30
CA THR A 54 4.76 7.46 -7.38
C THR A 54 4.96 8.25 -8.66
N ARG A 55 5.97 7.91 -9.48
CA ARG A 55 6.16 8.48 -10.82
C ARG A 55 5.30 7.79 -11.85
N ASP A 56 5.17 6.46 -11.76
CA ASP A 56 4.35 5.65 -12.70
C ASP A 56 2.87 5.60 -12.27
N HIS A 57 2.63 5.60 -10.96
CA HIS A 57 1.31 5.52 -10.35
C HIS A 57 1.02 6.71 -9.44
N SER A 58 -0.26 6.96 -9.16
CA SER A 58 -0.61 8.03 -8.20
C SER A 58 -0.11 7.72 -6.80
N ARG A 59 0.20 8.79 -6.06
CA ARG A 59 0.65 8.74 -4.66
C ARG A 59 -0.42 8.12 -3.75
N ALA A 60 0.02 7.52 -2.65
CA ALA A 60 -0.90 7.01 -1.64
C ALA A 60 -1.78 8.13 -1.05
N GLY A 61 -1.27 9.37 -0.99
CA GLY A 61 -2.00 10.56 -0.55
C GLY A 61 -3.09 11.05 -1.50
N ASP A 62 -3.03 10.66 -2.78
CA ASP A 62 -4.08 10.96 -3.78
C ASP A 62 -5.34 10.11 -3.55
N CYS A 63 -5.34 9.24 -2.54
CA CYS A 63 -6.48 8.44 -2.15
C CYS A 63 -7.64 9.32 -1.66
N ILE A 64 -8.66 9.45 -2.50
CA ILE A 64 -9.92 10.13 -2.16
C ILE A 64 -10.82 9.33 -1.20
N THR A 65 -10.31 8.25 -0.59
CA THR A 65 -11.08 7.39 0.33
C THR A 65 -12.39 6.90 -0.30
N CYS A 66 -12.36 6.48 -1.58
CA CYS A 66 -13.55 6.01 -2.30
C CYS A 66 -14.11 4.67 -1.77
N ARG A 67 -13.29 3.92 -1.00
CA ARG A 67 -13.61 2.60 -0.42
C ARG A 67 -13.98 1.49 -1.41
N SER A 68 -13.91 1.74 -2.72
CA SER A 68 -14.22 0.76 -3.76
C SER A 68 -13.28 -0.46 -3.74
N CYS A 69 -12.01 -0.23 -3.35
CA CYS A 69 -11.02 -1.29 -3.17
C CYS A 69 -11.36 -2.25 -2.01
N GLU A 70 -12.04 -1.78 -0.97
CA GLU A 70 -12.41 -2.59 0.20
C GLU A 70 -13.53 -3.59 -0.14
N GLN A 71 -14.47 -3.20 -1.01
CA GLN A 71 -15.55 -4.07 -1.47
C GLN A 71 -15.05 -5.24 -2.32
N ARG A 72 -13.99 -5.02 -3.10
CA ARG A 72 -13.37 -6.05 -3.95
C ARG A 72 -12.40 -6.93 -3.16
N CYS A 73 -11.96 -6.49 -1.98
CA CYS A 73 -10.98 -7.21 -1.18
C CYS A 73 -11.64 -8.45 -0.54
N PRO A 74 -11.16 -9.69 -0.84
CA PRO A 74 -11.75 -10.89 -0.26
C PRO A 74 -11.57 -10.97 1.27
N GLN A 75 -10.54 -10.33 1.80
CA GLN A 75 -10.24 -10.27 3.22
C GLN A 75 -10.93 -9.09 3.93
N LYS A 76 -11.72 -8.27 3.21
CA LYS A 76 -12.38 -7.06 3.72
C LYS A 76 -11.44 -6.18 4.56
N LEU A 77 -10.21 -5.99 4.08
CA LEU A 77 -9.23 -5.15 4.77
C LEU A 77 -9.59 -3.67 4.58
N PRO A 78 -9.40 -2.82 5.60
CA PRO A 78 -9.57 -1.38 5.49
C PRO A 78 -8.43 -0.74 4.69
N VAL A 79 -8.41 -1.00 3.38
CA VAL A 79 -7.37 -0.54 2.43
C VAL A 79 -7.18 0.98 2.51
N SER A 80 -8.28 1.73 2.66
CA SER A 80 -8.29 3.18 2.78
C SER A 80 -7.51 3.69 4.00
N ASP A 81 -7.66 3.02 5.16
CA ASP A 81 -6.94 3.41 6.39
C ASP A 81 -5.44 3.13 6.26
N TYR A 82 -5.11 1.95 5.74
CA TYR A 82 -3.72 1.56 5.52
C TYR A 82 -3.03 2.49 4.51
N LEU A 83 -3.69 2.83 3.40
CA LEU A 83 -3.16 3.82 2.45
C LEU A 83 -2.85 5.16 3.10
N ARG A 84 -3.73 5.62 4.02
CA ARG A 84 -3.50 6.87 4.76
C ARG A 84 -2.27 6.77 5.66
N ARG A 85 -2.04 5.62 6.31
CA ARG A 85 -0.82 5.39 7.11
C ARG A 85 0.44 5.38 6.25
N VAL A 86 0.40 4.68 5.12
CA VAL A 86 1.51 4.67 4.15
C VAL A 86 1.79 6.08 3.65
N SER A 87 0.75 6.82 3.25
CA SER A 87 0.91 8.21 2.81
C SER A 87 1.53 9.08 3.89
N LYS A 88 1.11 8.96 5.16
CA LYS A 88 1.73 9.73 6.25
C LYS A 88 3.20 9.39 6.46
N HIS A 89 3.60 8.17 6.15
CA HIS A 89 4.98 7.70 6.36
C HIS A 89 5.90 8.08 5.20
N PHE A 90 5.41 7.99 3.96
CA PHE A 90 6.22 8.19 2.75
C PHE A 90 6.00 9.54 2.04
N ASP A 91 4.87 10.22 2.24
CA ASP A 91 4.55 11.53 1.64
C ASP A 91 4.85 12.64 2.67
N HIS A 92 6.10 12.71 3.14
CA HIS A 92 6.60 13.73 4.08
C HIS A 92 7.47 14.77 3.36
#